data_AF-A0A0K0DKD2-F1
#
_entry.id   AF-A0A0K0DKD2-F1
#
_cell.length_a   1.000
_cell.length_b   1.000
_cell.length_c   1.000
_cell.angle_alpha   90.00
_cell.angle_beta   90.00
_cell.angle_gamma   90.00
#
_symmetry.space_group_name_H-M   'P 1'
#
loop_
_entity.id
_entity.type
_entity.pdbx_description
1 polymer ?
#
loop_
_entity_poly.entity_id
_entity_poly.type
_entity_poly.pdbx_seq_one_letter_code
_entity_poly.pdbx_strand_id
1 'polypeptide(L)'
;MDTTFVESPLSLHGSCNVRVIGNLAIVAKPIGNAGTEDVPLQSAVGDFWCGIEKVGEEVPVEYGEFTRLRDGKIFEATISDRRAKLRFGTAPATVAGKYMCEVRGIDGELRRGYLFLYSPPILQLPSRSIFYEVLLSRPPKVVGEARTAREGDRVELRCPVFGYPQPHVMWQKNGTAIESSPEVSYIGDNLILSKVSRRADGVYTCIADNSFPMFVDGPSMPHQLIYEQKFHVLP
;
A
#
# COMPACT_ATOMS: atom_id res chain seq x y z
N MET A 1 11.82 76.33 -10.36
CA MET A 1 10.63 75.69 -10.93
C MET A 1 11.05 74.25 -11.20
N ASP A 2 11.27 73.42 -10.18
CA ASP A 2 10.32 72.96 -9.16
C ASP A 2 9.15 72.19 -9.81
N THR A 3 9.21 70.86 -9.77
CA THR A 3 8.29 70.02 -8.98
C THR A 3 8.74 68.55 -9.05
N THR A 4 8.97 68.00 -7.88
CA THR A 4 9.10 66.57 -7.57
C THR A 4 7.76 65.85 -7.74
N PHE A 5 7.80 64.61 -8.23
CA PHE A 5 6.75 63.61 -7.96
C PHE A 5 7.42 62.35 -7.42
N VAL A 6 7.06 62.04 -6.18
CA VAL A 6 7.35 60.79 -5.48
C VAL A 6 6.24 59.82 -5.85
N GLU A 7 6.58 58.67 -6.43
CA GLU A 7 5.71 57.49 -6.35
C GLU A 7 6.44 56.37 -5.60
N SER A 8 5.73 55.89 -4.59
CA SER A 8 6.08 54.87 -3.61
C SER A 8 6.02 53.44 -4.20
N PRO A 9 6.69 52.46 -3.56
CA PRO A 9 6.70 51.09 -4.06
C PRO A 9 5.37 50.39 -3.78
N LEU A 10 4.65 50.01 -4.85
CA LEU A 10 3.46 49.17 -4.77
C LEU A 10 3.82 47.73 -4.40
N SER A 11 3.52 47.40 -3.14
CA SER A 11 3.07 46.10 -2.61
C SER A 11 3.74 44.83 -3.15
N LEU A 12 4.71 44.33 -2.40
CA LEU A 12 4.91 42.88 -2.24
C LEU A 12 3.65 42.31 -1.58
N HIS A 13 2.70 41.80 -2.36
CA HIS A 13 1.83 40.73 -1.86
C HIS A 13 2.70 39.49 -1.72
N GLY A 14 3.49 39.44 -0.65
CA GLY A 14 4.19 38.24 -0.23
C GLY A 14 3.14 37.20 0.12
N SER A 15 2.92 36.24 -0.78
CA SER A 15 2.17 35.03 -0.46
C SER A 15 2.78 34.46 0.82
N CYS A 16 2.03 34.48 1.92
CA CYS A 16 2.46 33.87 3.16
C CYS A 16 2.61 32.38 2.87
N ASN A 17 3.86 31.89 2.80
CA ASN A 17 4.15 30.49 2.55
C ASN A 17 3.72 29.68 3.78
N VAL A 18 2.47 29.21 3.75
CA VAL A 18 1.89 28.28 4.72
C VAL A 18 1.86 26.89 4.10
N ARG A 19 2.50 25.92 4.74
CA ARG A 19 2.53 24.52 4.27
C ARG A 19 2.21 23.55 5.40
N VAL A 20 1.64 22.40 5.02
CA VAL A 20 1.56 21.25 5.92
C VAL A 20 2.90 20.55 5.92
N ILE A 21 3.44 20.32 7.11
CA ILE A 21 4.64 19.52 7.35
C ILE A 21 4.25 18.20 8.01
N GLY A 22 5.05 17.15 7.84
CA GLY A 22 4.72 15.83 8.34
C GLY A 22 5.75 14.78 7.95
N ASN A 23 5.63 13.58 8.51
CA ASN A 23 6.30 12.41 7.95
C ASN A 23 5.49 11.89 6.74
N LEU A 24 5.73 12.54 5.60
CA LEU A 24 5.05 12.30 4.32
C LEU A 24 4.92 10.83 3.95
N ALA A 25 5.90 10.00 4.33
CA ALA A 25 5.86 8.58 4.14
C ALA A 25 6.36 7.81 5.38
N ILE A 26 5.76 6.65 5.63
CA ILE A 26 6.23 5.62 6.55
C ILE A 26 6.08 4.24 5.88
N VAL A 27 6.74 3.23 6.44
CA VAL A 27 6.75 1.87 5.87
C VAL A 27 6.30 0.87 6.93
N ALA A 28 5.28 0.06 6.60
CA ALA A 28 4.88 -1.10 7.38
C ALA A 28 5.95 -2.19 7.26
N LYS A 29 6.38 -2.75 8.40
CA LYS A 29 7.33 -3.86 8.47
C LYS A 29 6.61 -5.10 8.99
N PRO A 30 5.98 -5.91 8.13
CA PRO A 30 5.30 -7.13 8.56
C PRO A 30 6.31 -8.18 9.04
N ILE A 31 5.89 -9.01 9.99
CA ILE A 31 6.67 -10.17 10.45
C ILE A 31 6.11 -11.41 9.75
N GLY A 32 6.69 -11.74 8.60
CA GLY A 32 6.18 -12.77 7.69
C GLY A 32 5.66 -12.16 6.39
N ASN A 33 5.04 -12.99 5.56
CA ASN A 33 4.64 -12.66 4.20
C ASN A 33 3.19 -13.01 3.89
N ALA A 34 2.54 -13.82 4.74
CA ALA A 34 1.16 -14.22 4.56
C ALA A 34 0.38 -14.27 5.88
N GLY A 35 -0.90 -13.93 5.80
CA GLY A 35 -1.89 -14.18 6.83
C GLY A 35 -3.21 -14.60 6.20
N THR A 36 -4.21 -14.90 7.02
CA THR A 36 -5.57 -15.19 6.55
C THR A 36 -6.51 -14.03 6.85
N GLU A 37 -7.71 -14.03 6.26
CA GLU A 37 -8.75 -13.03 6.56
C GLU A 37 -9.11 -12.96 8.05
N ASP A 38 -9.11 -14.09 8.75
CA ASP A 38 -9.40 -14.22 10.18
C ASP A 38 -8.17 -14.00 11.07
N VAL A 39 -6.97 -14.25 10.55
CA VAL A 39 -5.69 -14.01 11.25
C VAL A 39 -4.79 -13.18 10.34
N PRO A 40 -5.05 -11.86 10.21
CA PRO A 40 -4.31 -11.01 9.30
C PRO A 40 -2.88 -10.81 9.77
N LEU A 41 -1.96 -10.73 8.80
CA LEU A 41 -0.55 -10.50 9.06
C LEU A 41 -0.34 -9.15 9.77
N GLN A 42 0.21 -9.23 10.98
CA GLN A 42 0.49 -8.05 11.80
C GLN A 42 1.80 -7.38 11.39
N SER A 43 1.84 -6.07 11.54
CA SER A 43 2.99 -5.24 11.25
C SER A 43 3.19 -4.20 12.33
N ALA A 44 4.46 -3.94 12.64
CA ALA A 44 4.84 -2.74 13.38
C ALA A 44 4.75 -1.54 12.42
N VAL A 45 3.90 -0.57 12.77
CA VAL A 45 3.65 0.62 11.97
C VAL A 45 3.98 1.87 12.79
N GLY A 46 4.80 2.74 12.21
CA GLY A 46 5.12 4.04 12.83
C GLY A 46 3.92 4.98 12.85
N ASP A 47 3.93 5.95 13.74
CA ASP A 47 2.86 6.94 13.83
C ASP A 47 2.92 7.92 12.66
N PHE A 48 1.78 8.35 12.14
CA PHE A 48 1.72 9.54 11.30
C PHE A 48 1.69 10.80 12.16
N TRP A 49 2.25 11.89 11.64
CA TRP A 49 2.09 13.22 12.19
C TRP A 49 1.97 14.29 11.11
N CYS A 50 1.16 15.30 11.39
CA CYS A 50 1.04 16.52 10.59
C CYS A 50 1.15 17.76 11.47
N GLY A 51 1.75 18.81 10.93
CA GLY A 51 1.89 20.13 11.52
C GLY A 51 1.70 21.21 10.46
N ILE A 52 1.70 22.47 10.90
CA ILE A 52 1.62 23.64 10.02
C ILE A 52 2.92 24.42 10.19
N GLU A 53 3.51 24.82 9.06
CA GLU A 53 4.64 25.74 9.05
C GLU A 53 4.23 27.00 8.26
N LYS A 54 4.48 28.17 8.84
CA LYS A 54 4.15 29.48 8.29
C LYS A 54 5.40 30.35 8.34
N VAL A 55 5.91 30.74 7.16
CA VAL A 55 7.13 31.57 7.05
C VAL A 55 8.33 30.93 7.77
N GLY A 56 8.45 29.60 7.70
CA GLY A 56 9.55 28.84 8.33
C GLY A 56 9.39 28.57 9.83
N GLU A 57 8.30 29.02 10.46
CA GLU A 57 8.01 28.75 11.87
C GLU A 57 6.84 27.78 12.03
N GLU A 58 6.93 26.87 13.00
CA GLU A 58 5.84 25.94 13.31
C GLU A 58 4.67 26.65 13.99
N VAL A 59 3.47 26.54 13.41
CA VAL A 59 2.23 27.00 14.02
C VAL A 59 1.65 25.87 14.89
N PRO A 60 1.35 26.11 16.18
CA PRO A 60 0.70 25.11 17.03
C PRO A 60 -0.61 24.64 16.41
N VAL A 61 -0.76 23.34 16.25
CA VAL A 61 -2.01 22.71 15.83
C VAL A 61 -2.95 22.58 17.04
N GLU A 62 -4.21 23.02 16.88
CA GLU A 62 -5.27 22.88 17.89
C GLU A 62 -6.29 21.77 17.52
N TYR A 63 -6.36 21.40 16.24
CA TYR A 63 -7.26 20.36 15.73
C TYR A 63 -6.56 19.58 14.61
N GLY A 64 -6.83 18.28 14.56
CA GLY A 64 -6.35 17.43 13.49
C GLY A 64 -7.22 16.20 13.29
N GLU A 65 -7.30 15.77 12.04
CA GLU A 65 -8.01 14.57 11.62
C GLU A 65 -7.24 13.88 10.49
N PHE A 66 -7.29 12.56 10.46
CA PHE A 66 -6.73 11.76 9.38
C PHE A 66 -7.84 10.96 8.69
N THR A 67 -7.88 11.01 7.37
CA THR A 67 -8.79 10.22 6.55
C THR A 67 -8.01 9.22 5.71
N ARG A 68 -8.36 7.94 5.82
CA ARG A 68 -7.86 6.90 4.90
C ARG A 68 -8.64 6.97 3.59
N LEU A 69 -7.96 7.24 2.50
CA LEU A 69 -8.64 7.61 1.25
C LEU A 69 -9.34 6.46 0.54
N ARG A 70 -8.90 5.21 0.75
CA ARG A 70 -9.50 4.05 0.07
C ARG A 70 -10.93 3.72 0.53
N ASP A 71 -11.28 4.07 1.77
CA ASP A 71 -12.57 3.71 2.39
C ASP A 71 -13.22 4.88 3.14
N GLY A 72 -12.61 6.07 3.10
CA GLY A 72 -13.13 7.27 3.78
C GLY A 72 -13.10 7.16 5.30
N LYS A 73 -12.39 6.18 5.88
CA LYS A 73 -12.36 6.02 7.32
C LYS A 73 -11.63 7.18 7.98
N ILE A 74 -12.31 7.84 8.90
CA ILE A 74 -11.81 8.97 9.67
C ILE A 74 -11.20 8.52 11.00
N PHE A 75 -10.10 9.13 11.38
CA PHE A 75 -9.39 8.93 12.64
C PHE A 75 -9.11 10.29 13.27
N GLU A 76 -9.62 10.50 14.49
CA GLU A 76 -9.30 11.69 15.28
C GLU A 76 -7.81 11.69 15.64
N ALA A 77 -7.17 12.86 15.52
CA ALA A 77 -5.77 13.00 15.88
C ALA A 77 -5.59 13.19 17.39
N THR A 78 -4.53 12.62 17.94
CA THR A 78 -3.99 13.09 19.21
C THR A 78 -3.13 14.32 18.97
N ILE A 79 -3.45 15.44 19.62
CA ILE A 79 -2.61 16.63 19.56
C ILE A 79 -1.51 16.54 20.63
N SER A 80 -0.25 16.57 20.19
CA SER A 80 0.93 16.49 21.08
C SER A 80 2.12 17.12 20.36
N ASP A 81 2.96 17.83 21.12
CA ASP A 81 4.16 18.52 20.61
C ASP A 81 3.83 19.44 19.43
N ARG A 82 2.77 20.24 19.58
CA ARG A 82 2.27 21.20 18.57
C ARG A 82 1.81 20.58 17.24
N ARG A 83 1.65 19.25 17.18
CA ARG A 83 1.34 18.48 15.97
C ARG A 83 0.15 17.56 16.19
N ALA A 84 -0.56 17.24 15.11
CA ALA A 84 -1.56 16.18 15.07
C ALA A 84 -0.87 14.84 14.81
N LYS A 85 -1.21 13.80 15.57
CA LYS A 85 -0.62 12.45 15.44
C LYS A 85 -1.70 11.38 15.31
N LEU A 86 -1.46 10.39 14.44
CA LEU A 86 -2.25 9.17 14.31
C LEU A 86 -1.38 7.97 14.65
N ARG A 87 -1.75 7.25 15.72
CA ARG A 87 -1.02 6.08 16.20
C ARG A 87 -1.59 4.80 15.63
N PHE A 88 -0.72 3.94 15.10
CA PHE A 88 -1.10 2.62 14.62
C PHE A 88 -0.67 1.51 15.59
N GLY A 89 0.55 1.59 16.13
CA GLY A 89 1.13 0.52 16.95
C GLY A 89 1.32 -0.77 16.14
N THR A 90 0.88 -1.89 16.72
CA THR A 90 0.76 -3.16 15.99
C THR A 90 -0.60 -3.20 15.31
N ALA A 91 -0.59 -3.27 13.98
CA ALA A 91 -1.81 -3.29 13.18
C ALA A 91 -1.67 -4.26 12.01
N PRO A 92 -2.79 -4.71 11.41
CA PRO A 92 -2.75 -5.43 10.15
C PRO A 92 -1.97 -4.63 9.10
N ALA A 93 -1.06 -5.28 8.38
CA ALA A 93 -0.32 -4.61 7.30
C ALA A 93 -1.26 -4.05 6.22
N THR A 94 -2.49 -4.59 6.14
CA THR A 94 -3.57 -4.08 5.30
C THR A 94 -4.02 -2.66 5.65
N VAL A 95 -3.59 -2.04 6.75
CA VAL A 95 -3.81 -0.61 7.00
C VAL A 95 -3.01 0.31 6.07
N ALA A 96 -2.03 -0.22 5.32
CA ALA A 96 -1.23 0.53 4.37
C ALA A 96 -2.07 1.19 3.27
N GLY A 97 -1.65 2.38 2.83
CA GLY A 97 -2.46 3.18 1.92
C GLY A 97 -2.11 4.65 1.90
N LYS A 98 -2.90 5.40 1.13
CA LYS A 98 -2.89 6.85 1.10
C LYS A 98 -3.83 7.41 2.18
N TYR A 99 -3.31 8.37 2.94
CA TYR A 99 -4.03 9.10 3.95
C TYR A 99 -4.01 10.59 3.61
N MET A 100 -5.03 11.31 4.06
CA MET A 100 -5.06 12.77 4.08
C MET A 100 -5.10 13.20 5.53
N CYS A 101 -4.25 14.14 5.91
CA CYS A 101 -4.39 14.85 7.19
C CYS A 101 -5.02 16.21 6.94
N GLU A 102 -5.95 16.59 7.79
CA GLU A 102 -6.53 17.90 7.87
C GLU A 102 -6.18 18.47 9.25
N VAL A 103 -5.53 19.64 9.27
CA VAL A 103 -5.05 20.27 10.51
C VAL A 103 -5.47 21.72 10.55
N ARG A 104 -5.81 22.21 11.75
CA ARG A 104 -6.10 23.62 12.01
C ARG A 104 -5.13 24.18 13.04
N GLY A 105 -4.49 25.28 12.69
CA GLY A 105 -3.60 26.01 13.58
C GLY A 105 -4.36 26.90 14.57
N ILE A 106 -3.66 27.39 15.59
CA ILE A 106 -4.19 28.42 16.52
C ILE A 106 -4.51 29.75 15.83
N ASP A 107 -4.03 29.95 14.60
CA ASP A 107 -4.42 31.08 13.74
C ASP A 107 -5.77 30.84 13.02
N GLY A 108 -6.41 29.70 13.26
CA GLY A 108 -7.69 29.30 12.67
C GLY A 108 -7.58 28.80 11.24
N GLU A 109 -6.39 28.80 10.63
CA GLU A 109 -6.21 28.34 9.25
C GLU A 109 -6.28 26.82 9.16
N LEU A 110 -7.18 26.32 8.31
CA LEU A 110 -7.32 24.91 8.00
C LEU A 110 -6.45 24.54 6.78
N ARG A 111 -5.66 23.48 6.91
CA ARG A 111 -4.75 23.02 5.85
C ARG A 111 -4.82 21.50 5.72
N ARG A 112 -4.49 21.00 4.52
CA ARG A 112 -4.53 19.57 4.18
C ARG A 112 -3.20 19.11 3.61
N GLY A 113 -2.79 17.90 3.97
CA GLY A 113 -1.60 17.23 3.45
C GLY A 113 -1.89 15.75 3.15
N TYR A 114 -1.08 15.15 2.29
CA TYR A 114 -1.16 13.72 1.98
C TYR A 114 0.00 12.97 2.63
N LEU A 115 -0.31 11.77 3.10
CA LEU A 115 0.62 10.87 3.77
C LEU A 115 0.51 9.48 3.14
N PHE A 116 1.62 8.75 3.12
CA PHE A 116 1.71 7.43 2.49
C PHE A 116 2.24 6.40 3.50
N LEU A 117 1.45 5.37 3.79
CA LEU A 117 1.92 4.19 4.52
C LEU A 117 2.18 3.11 3.48
N TYR A 118 3.44 2.90 3.15
CA TYR A 118 3.86 1.87 2.21
C TYR A 118 3.86 0.49 2.87
N SER A 119 3.60 -0.54 2.08
CA SER A 119 3.72 -1.94 2.48
C SER A 119 4.24 -2.76 1.31
N PRO A 120 5.22 -3.66 1.54
CA PRO A 120 5.57 -4.68 0.57
C PRO A 120 4.35 -5.56 0.26
N PRO A 121 4.38 -6.33 -0.84
CA PRO A 121 3.32 -7.27 -1.13
C PRO A 121 3.26 -8.32 -0.01
N ILE A 122 2.05 -8.62 0.44
CA ILE A 122 1.73 -9.65 1.43
C ILE A 122 0.53 -10.46 0.91
N LEU A 123 0.39 -11.72 1.33
CA LEU A 123 -0.83 -12.48 1.03
C LEU A 123 -1.86 -12.32 2.14
N GLN A 124 -3.09 -12.03 1.74
CA GLN A 124 -4.28 -12.10 2.58
C GLN A 124 -5.14 -13.28 2.09
N LEU A 125 -4.78 -14.48 2.54
CA LEU A 125 -5.42 -15.71 2.10
C LEU A 125 -6.85 -15.84 2.65
N PRO A 126 -7.75 -16.56 1.96
CA PRO A 126 -9.07 -16.88 2.50
C PRO A 126 -8.96 -17.56 3.87
N SER A 127 -9.96 -17.38 4.73
CA SER A 127 -9.99 -18.06 6.03
C SER A 127 -9.77 -19.56 5.91
N ARG A 128 -9.00 -20.11 6.86
CA ARG A 128 -8.63 -21.54 6.94
C ARG A 128 -7.74 -22.08 5.79
N SER A 129 -7.21 -21.21 4.93
CA SER A 129 -6.21 -21.65 3.94
C SER A 129 -4.98 -22.19 4.64
N ILE A 130 -4.45 -23.33 4.19
CA ILE A 130 -3.16 -23.83 4.66
C ILE A 130 -2.05 -23.32 3.73
N PHE A 131 -0.96 -22.85 4.34
CA PHE A 131 0.21 -22.37 3.62
C PHE A 131 1.46 -22.53 4.47
N TYR A 132 2.62 -22.44 3.82
CA TYR A 132 3.90 -22.31 4.51
C TYR A 132 4.80 -21.32 3.79
N GLU A 133 5.63 -20.62 4.56
CA GLU A 133 6.63 -19.71 4.03
C GLU A 133 7.95 -20.46 3.79
N VAL A 134 8.56 -20.23 2.63
CA VAL A 134 9.87 -20.80 2.30
C VAL A 134 10.94 -19.93 2.96
N LEU A 135 11.50 -20.42 4.06
CA LEU A 135 12.53 -19.72 4.82
C LEU A 135 13.72 -19.35 3.93
N LEU A 136 14.26 -18.14 4.15
CA LEU A 136 15.44 -17.59 3.45
C LEU A 136 15.28 -17.39 1.93
N SER A 137 14.08 -17.57 1.37
CA SER A 137 13.80 -17.26 -0.04
C SER A 137 13.96 -15.76 -0.31
N ARG A 138 14.58 -15.43 -1.45
CA ARG A 138 14.74 -14.06 -1.97
C ARG A 138 14.44 -14.07 -3.47
N PRO A 139 13.31 -13.50 -3.92
CA PRO A 139 12.27 -12.83 -3.11
C PRO A 139 11.53 -13.80 -2.17
N PRO A 140 10.84 -13.28 -1.13
CA PRO A 140 10.00 -14.09 -0.26
C PRO A 140 9.02 -14.96 -1.04
N LYS A 141 8.83 -16.20 -0.58
CA LYS A 141 8.00 -17.21 -1.24
C LYS A 141 7.07 -17.89 -0.25
N VAL A 142 5.81 -17.99 -0.63
CA VAL A 142 4.74 -18.67 0.10
C VAL A 142 4.19 -19.77 -0.79
N VAL A 143 3.96 -20.95 -0.22
CA VAL A 143 3.34 -22.07 -0.92
C VAL A 143 1.98 -22.37 -0.29
N GLY A 144 0.94 -22.35 -1.11
CA GLY A 144 -0.42 -22.72 -0.71
C GLY A 144 -0.73 -24.20 -0.96
N GLU A 145 -1.90 -24.63 -0.50
CA GLU A 145 -2.41 -25.99 -0.75
C GLU A 145 -2.50 -26.33 -2.24
N ALA A 146 -2.33 -27.62 -2.53
CA ALA A 146 -2.57 -28.14 -3.86
C ALA A 146 -4.05 -28.02 -4.22
N ARG A 147 -4.32 -27.56 -5.43
CA ARG A 147 -5.66 -27.47 -6.01
C ARG A 147 -5.90 -28.60 -6.98
N THR A 148 -7.12 -29.10 -7.01
CA THR A 148 -7.56 -30.14 -7.95
C THR A 148 -8.81 -29.66 -8.71
N ALA A 149 -8.95 -30.07 -9.96
CA ALA A 149 -10.16 -29.88 -10.75
C ALA A 149 -10.31 -31.03 -11.75
N ARG A 150 -11.52 -31.28 -12.25
CA ARG A 150 -11.75 -32.30 -13.29
C ARG A 150 -11.48 -31.72 -14.67
N GLU A 151 -11.08 -32.58 -15.60
CA GLU A 151 -10.96 -32.21 -17.00
C GLU A 151 -12.29 -31.62 -17.52
N GLY A 152 -12.21 -30.45 -18.15
CA GLY A 152 -13.35 -29.66 -18.60
C GLY A 152 -13.80 -28.56 -17.65
N ASP A 153 -13.38 -28.57 -16.39
CA ASP A 153 -13.78 -27.56 -15.41
C ASP A 153 -13.25 -26.16 -15.76
N ARG A 154 -14.00 -25.14 -15.35
CA ARG A 154 -13.52 -23.75 -15.27
C ARG A 154 -12.90 -23.53 -13.89
N VAL A 155 -11.65 -23.07 -13.86
CA VAL A 155 -10.88 -22.85 -12.62
C VAL A 155 -10.42 -21.41 -12.52
N GLU A 156 -10.60 -20.81 -11.34
CA GLU A 156 -9.99 -19.54 -10.95
C GLU A 156 -8.85 -19.82 -9.96
N LEU A 157 -7.61 -19.56 -10.35
CA LEU A 157 -6.46 -19.52 -9.45
C LEU A 157 -6.30 -18.09 -8.93
N ARG A 158 -6.40 -17.93 -7.61
CA ARG A 158 -6.40 -16.63 -6.95
C ARG A 158 -4.99 -16.23 -6.52
N CYS A 159 -4.68 -14.94 -6.66
CA CYS A 159 -3.53 -14.33 -6.01
C CYS A 159 -4.01 -13.22 -5.08
N PRO A 160 -4.38 -13.54 -3.83
CA PRO A 160 -4.99 -12.58 -2.93
C PRO A 160 -3.90 -11.72 -2.27
N VAL A 161 -3.18 -10.97 -3.09
CA VAL A 161 -2.09 -10.10 -2.65
C VAL A 161 -2.63 -8.73 -2.25
N PHE A 162 -2.05 -8.18 -1.19
CA PHE A 162 -2.23 -6.81 -0.77
C PHE A 162 -0.86 -6.12 -0.75
N GLY A 163 -0.82 -4.82 -1.05
CA GLY A 163 0.37 -4.00 -0.89
C GLY A 163 0.03 -2.53 -1.14
N TYR A 164 0.91 -1.63 -0.71
CA TYR A 164 0.78 -0.23 -1.08
C TYR A 164 2.16 0.36 -1.46
N PRO A 165 2.35 0.83 -2.71
CA PRO A 165 1.38 0.91 -3.81
C PRO A 165 0.81 -0.46 -4.22
N GLN A 166 -0.34 -0.47 -4.92
CA GLN A 166 -0.99 -1.71 -5.38
C GLN A 166 0.03 -2.54 -6.19
N PRO A 167 0.28 -3.82 -5.83
CA PRO A 167 1.21 -4.66 -6.57
C PRO A 167 0.71 -4.99 -7.97
N HIS A 168 1.64 -5.06 -8.91
CA HIS A 168 1.43 -5.67 -10.22
C HIS A 168 1.65 -7.18 -10.12
N VAL A 169 0.70 -7.96 -10.63
CA VAL A 169 0.73 -9.43 -10.58
C VAL A 169 1.06 -10.03 -11.94
N MET A 170 2.01 -10.98 -11.94
CA MET A 170 2.34 -11.80 -13.10
C MET A 170 2.17 -13.28 -12.77
N TRP A 171 1.65 -14.05 -13.73
CA TRP A 171 1.47 -15.48 -13.58
C TRP A 171 2.46 -16.28 -14.42
N GLN A 172 3.00 -17.34 -13.82
CA GLN A 172 3.81 -18.35 -14.48
C GLN A 172 3.23 -19.73 -14.21
N LYS A 173 3.52 -20.66 -15.12
CA LYS A 173 3.29 -22.09 -14.95
C LYS A 173 4.61 -22.82 -15.18
N ASN A 174 5.03 -23.63 -14.21
CA ASN A 174 6.30 -24.35 -14.23
C ASN A 174 7.49 -23.44 -14.56
N GLY A 175 7.51 -22.23 -13.98
CA GLY A 175 8.57 -21.22 -14.17
C GLY A 175 8.54 -20.49 -15.52
N THR A 176 7.55 -20.77 -16.38
CA THR A 176 7.40 -20.09 -17.68
C THR A 176 6.19 -19.17 -17.64
N ALA A 177 6.29 -17.98 -18.22
CA ALA A 177 5.14 -17.07 -18.35
C ALA A 177 3.98 -17.78 -19.07
N ILE A 178 2.76 -17.56 -18.60
CA ILE A 178 1.58 -18.16 -19.22
C ILE A 178 1.28 -17.43 -20.52
N GLU A 179 1.32 -18.15 -21.64
CA GLU A 179 0.96 -17.60 -22.93
C GLU A 179 -0.55 -17.32 -23.02
N SER A 180 -0.89 -16.29 -23.78
CA SER A 180 -2.30 -15.98 -24.06
C SER A 180 -2.91 -17.08 -24.94
N SER A 181 -4.06 -17.62 -24.52
CA SER A 181 -4.87 -18.54 -25.30
C SER A 181 -6.35 -18.29 -25.04
N PRO A 182 -7.29 -18.80 -25.88
CA PRO A 182 -8.72 -18.68 -25.61
C PRO A 182 -9.16 -19.30 -24.28
N GLU A 183 -8.37 -20.23 -23.75
CA GLU A 183 -8.61 -20.91 -22.48
C GLU A 183 -8.08 -20.15 -21.25
N VAL A 184 -7.27 -19.12 -21.47
CA VAL A 184 -6.62 -18.33 -20.41
C VAL A 184 -7.14 -16.89 -20.43
N SER A 185 -7.61 -16.42 -19.28
CA SER A 185 -8.00 -15.01 -19.09
C SER A 185 -7.68 -14.55 -17.67
N TYR A 186 -7.84 -13.26 -17.40
CA TYR A 186 -7.57 -12.66 -16.10
C TYR A 186 -8.79 -11.89 -15.59
N ILE A 187 -9.07 -12.01 -14.30
CA ILE A 187 -10.06 -11.19 -13.59
C ILE A 187 -9.34 -10.52 -12.42
N GLY A 188 -9.03 -9.23 -12.56
CA GLY A 188 -8.11 -8.56 -11.64
C GLY A 188 -6.76 -9.30 -11.63
N ASP A 189 -6.30 -9.68 -10.44
CA ASP A 189 -5.04 -10.41 -10.24
C ASP A 189 -5.18 -11.94 -10.39
N ASN A 190 -6.40 -12.45 -10.64
CA ASN A 190 -6.68 -13.88 -10.69
C ASN A 190 -6.54 -14.44 -12.10
N LEU A 191 -5.96 -15.63 -12.20
CA LEU A 191 -5.85 -16.39 -13.44
C LEU A 191 -7.09 -17.28 -13.61
N ILE A 192 -7.74 -17.16 -14.76
CA ILE A 192 -8.91 -17.96 -15.13
C ILE A 192 -8.52 -18.95 -16.22
N LEU A 193 -8.68 -20.24 -15.92
CA LEU A 193 -8.60 -21.34 -16.87
C LEU A 193 -10.05 -21.73 -17.24
N SER A 194 -10.50 -21.36 -18.44
CA SER A 194 -11.92 -21.52 -18.81
C SER A 194 -12.33 -22.97 -19.07
N LYS A 195 -11.39 -23.81 -19.50
CA LYS A 195 -11.57 -25.26 -19.68
C LYS A 195 -10.25 -25.99 -19.44
N VAL A 196 -10.10 -26.60 -18.27
CA VAL A 196 -8.86 -27.32 -17.94
C VAL A 196 -8.77 -28.64 -18.71
N SER A 197 -7.57 -28.98 -19.18
CA SER A 197 -7.24 -30.30 -19.72
C SER A 197 -6.08 -30.89 -18.92
N ARG A 198 -5.69 -32.15 -19.14
CA ARG A 198 -4.50 -32.72 -18.49
C ARG A 198 -3.22 -31.90 -18.69
N ARG A 199 -3.15 -31.09 -19.75
CA ARG A 199 -2.03 -30.18 -19.96
C ARG A 199 -1.97 -29.08 -18.92
N ALA A 200 -3.05 -28.76 -18.21
CA ALA A 200 -3.09 -27.73 -17.18
C ALA A 200 -2.39 -28.15 -15.87
N ASP A 201 -2.08 -29.44 -15.65
CA ASP A 201 -1.24 -29.88 -14.52
C ASP A 201 0.07 -29.10 -14.44
N GLY A 202 0.47 -28.74 -13.23
CA GLY A 202 1.72 -28.04 -12.98
C GLY A 202 1.72 -27.22 -11.70
N VAL A 203 2.78 -26.45 -11.52
CA VAL A 203 2.91 -25.45 -10.47
C VAL A 203 2.59 -24.09 -11.05
N TYR A 204 1.60 -23.42 -10.50
CA TYR A 204 1.24 -22.06 -10.87
C TYR A 204 1.83 -21.10 -9.85
N THR A 205 2.49 -20.07 -10.36
CA THR A 205 3.22 -19.09 -9.56
C THR A 205 2.66 -17.72 -9.86
N CYS A 206 2.12 -17.06 -8.85
CA CYS A 206 1.86 -15.63 -8.88
C CYS A 206 3.08 -14.89 -8.35
N ILE A 207 3.55 -13.89 -9.09
CA ILE A 207 4.63 -12.99 -8.68
C ILE A 207 4.02 -11.61 -8.56
N ALA A 208 3.95 -11.10 -7.34
CA ALA A 208 3.47 -9.75 -7.05
C ALA A 208 4.65 -8.82 -6.81
N ASP A 209 4.66 -7.66 -7.46
CA ASP A 209 5.71 -6.65 -7.34
C ASP A 209 5.09 -5.27 -7.08
N ASN A 210 5.61 -4.55 -6.08
CA ASN A 210 5.43 -3.10 -6.02
C ASN A 210 6.76 -2.39 -5.78
N SER A 211 6.86 -1.14 -6.20
CA SER A 211 8.09 -0.36 -6.08
C SER A 211 7.88 0.86 -5.18
N PHE A 212 8.64 0.94 -4.09
CA PHE A 212 8.64 2.05 -3.13
C PHE A 212 9.91 2.03 -2.26
N PRO A 213 10.25 3.11 -1.53
CA PRO A 213 11.45 3.13 -0.68
C PRO A 213 11.21 2.47 0.69
N MET A 214 12.16 1.66 1.18
CA MET A 214 12.05 0.99 2.50
C MET A 214 12.38 1.89 3.69
N PHE A 215 12.88 3.09 3.43
CA PHE A 215 13.13 4.14 4.40
C PHE A 215 12.77 5.49 3.79
N VAL A 216 12.44 6.46 4.65
CA VAL A 216 12.02 7.80 4.22
C VAL A 216 13.13 8.45 3.38
N ASP A 217 12.74 9.08 2.27
CA ASP A 217 13.63 9.73 1.28
C ASP A 217 14.63 8.80 0.57
N GLY A 218 14.48 7.48 0.72
CA GLY A 218 15.28 6.51 -0.03
C GLY A 218 14.88 6.41 -1.51
N PRO A 219 15.71 5.74 -2.34
CA PRO A 219 15.33 5.43 -3.71
C PRO A 219 14.17 4.42 -3.72
N SER A 220 13.28 4.57 -4.69
CA SER A 220 12.27 3.55 -4.96
C SER A 220 12.95 2.27 -5.43
N MET A 221 12.59 1.14 -4.83
CA MET A 221 13.11 -0.18 -5.19
C MET A 221 11.99 -1.22 -5.26
N PRO A 222 12.14 -2.27 -6.08
CA PRO A 222 11.14 -3.32 -6.21
C PRO A 222 11.10 -4.21 -4.96
N HIS A 223 9.88 -4.54 -4.53
CA HIS A 223 9.57 -5.50 -3.48
C HIS A 223 8.68 -6.58 -4.07
N GLN A 224 9.14 -7.81 -4.04
CA GLN A 224 8.47 -8.95 -4.66
C GLN A 224 7.99 -9.96 -3.63
N LEU A 225 6.87 -10.61 -3.93
CA LEU A 225 6.37 -11.77 -3.23
C LEU A 225 5.98 -12.85 -4.24
N ILE A 226 6.41 -14.08 -3.99
CA ILE A 226 6.06 -15.25 -4.79
C ILE A 226 5.01 -16.06 -4.05
N TYR A 227 3.91 -16.40 -4.73
CA TYR A 227 2.90 -17.35 -4.26
C TYR A 227 2.80 -18.53 -5.21
N GLU A 228 3.08 -19.74 -4.73
CA GLU A 228 3.01 -20.97 -5.51
C GLU A 228 1.86 -21.87 -5.07
N GLN A 229 1.17 -22.44 -6.04
CA GLN A 229 0.16 -23.47 -5.84
C GLN A 229 0.39 -24.61 -6.83
N LYS A 230 0.41 -25.85 -6.32
CA LYS A 230 0.38 -27.03 -7.17
C LYS A 230 -1.05 -27.24 -7.68
N PHE A 231 -1.22 -27.52 -8.96
CA PHE A 231 -2.51 -27.76 -9.57
C PHE A 231 -2.52 -29.13 -10.27
N HIS A 232 -3.59 -29.87 -10.01
CA HIS A 232 -3.78 -31.24 -10.49
C HIS A 232 -5.10 -31.42 -11.23
N VAL A 233 -5.05 -32.05 -12.40
CA VAL A 233 -6.26 -32.35 -13.17
C VAL A 233 -6.64 -33.81 -12.98
N LEU A 234 -7.85 -34.01 -12.47
CA LEU A 234 -8.47 -35.32 -12.35
C LEU A 234 -9.13 -35.69 -13.69
N PRO A 235 -9.06 -36.97 -14.08
CA PRO A 235 -9.71 -37.45 -15.30
C PRO A 235 -11.24 -37.37 -15.24
#